data_AF-A0AAE0VQ47-F1
#
_entry.id   AF-A0AAE0VQ47-F1
#
_cell.length_a   1.000
_cell.length_b   1.000
_cell.length_c   1.000
_cell.angle_alpha   90.00
_cell.angle_beta   90.00
_cell.angle_gamma   90.00
#
_symmetry.space_group_name_H-M   'P 1'
#
loop_
_entity.id
_entity.type
_entity.pdbx_description
1 polymer ?
#
loop_
_entity_poly.entity_id
_entity_poly.type
_entity_poly.pdbx_seq_one_letter_code
_entity_poly.pdbx_strand_id
1 'polypeptide(L)'
;MHVHHILVYRCRGIDPKFDKVGYLCYDEIPKGLDPCDDVITGWAIGGKTFYYPEHVGLSIGAPDDPDFYIMETHYDNPDQKSGVIDNSGIRITLTKKLRRYDADMMELGHNVNWRHIIPPFEKAYLSQSYCPFQCIDHTLGNMTEIRVFAIAQHSHLLGRAIKTRHLRNGIELSPLAIDPHYDFNFQETRHLREEIPIRRAIT
;
A
#
# COMPACT_ATOMS: atom_id res chain seq x y z
N MET A 1 10.78 -13.08 -17.90
CA MET A 1 9.66 -12.96 -16.95
C MET A 1 10.20 -13.08 -15.54
N HIS A 2 10.11 -12.00 -14.78
CA HIS A 2 10.46 -11.93 -13.37
C HIS A 2 9.35 -11.19 -12.63
N VAL A 3 9.08 -11.58 -11.39
CA VAL A 3 8.14 -10.86 -10.53
C VAL A 3 8.79 -9.56 -10.08
N HIS A 4 8.15 -8.44 -10.38
CA HIS A 4 8.60 -7.12 -9.97
C HIS A 4 7.98 -6.70 -8.62
N HIS A 5 6.67 -6.91 -8.47
CA HIS A 5 5.96 -6.73 -7.21
C HIS A 5 4.70 -7.61 -7.11
N ILE A 6 4.23 -7.84 -5.89
CA ILE A 6 3.01 -8.56 -5.55
C ILE A 6 2.22 -7.70 -4.57
N LEU A 7 0.91 -7.54 -4.79
CA LEU A 7 -0.01 -6.88 -3.88
C LEU A 7 -1.10 -7.86 -3.46
N VAL A 8 -1.56 -7.76 -2.21
CA VAL A 8 -2.73 -8.50 -1.73
C VAL A 8 -3.78 -7.50 -1.29
N TYR A 9 -4.95 -7.60 -1.90
CA TYR A 9 -6.12 -6.79 -1.59
C TYR A 9 -7.07 -7.56 -0.70
N ARG A 10 -7.78 -6.86 0.18
CA ARG A 10 -8.95 -7.37 0.89
C ARG A 10 -10.22 -6.82 0.24
N CYS A 11 -11.24 -7.66 0.07
CA CYS A 11 -12.47 -7.30 -0.62
C CYS A 11 -13.70 -7.75 0.17
N ARG A 12 -14.73 -6.90 0.19
CA ARG A 12 -16.00 -7.18 0.87
C ARG A 12 -17.11 -7.45 -0.13
N GLY A 13 -17.99 -8.41 0.18
CA GLY A 13 -19.17 -8.69 -0.63
C GLY A 13 -18.87 -9.32 -1.99
N ILE A 14 -17.73 -10.00 -2.13
CA ILE A 14 -17.36 -10.71 -3.36
C ILE A 14 -18.11 -12.05 -3.44
N ASP A 15 -18.66 -12.32 -4.61
CA ASP A 15 -19.33 -13.58 -4.90
C ASP A 15 -18.33 -14.75 -4.89
N PRO A 16 -18.55 -15.83 -4.12
CA PRO A 16 -17.66 -16.98 -4.04
C PRO A 16 -17.33 -17.65 -5.39
N LYS A 17 -18.12 -17.41 -6.45
CA LYS A 17 -17.82 -17.89 -7.80
C LYS A 17 -16.48 -17.39 -8.35
N PHE A 18 -15.92 -16.32 -7.77
CA PHE A 18 -14.62 -15.77 -8.16
C PHE A 18 -13.44 -16.45 -7.46
N ASP A 19 -13.67 -17.41 -6.54
CA ASP A 19 -12.59 -18.19 -5.94
C ASP A 19 -11.75 -18.87 -7.04
N LYS A 20 -10.42 -18.70 -6.96
CA LYS A 20 -9.41 -19.22 -7.91
C LYS A 20 -9.56 -18.74 -9.36
N VAL A 21 -10.31 -17.66 -9.61
CA VAL A 21 -10.38 -17.03 -10.92
C VAL A 21 -9.21 -16.06 -11.08
N GLY A 22 -8.37 -16.29 -12.09
CA GLY A 22 -7.34 -15.33 -12.52
C GLY A 22 -7.83 -14.49 -13.68
N TYR A 23 -7.38 -13.23 -13.73
CA TYR A 23 -7.72 -12.28 -14.79
C TYR A 23 -6.56 -11.31 -15.01
N LEU A 24 -6.53 -10.64 -16.17
CA LEU A 24 -5.61 -9.54 -16.41
C LEU A 24 -6.08 -8.31 -15.64
N CYS A 25 -5.24 -7.83 -14.72
CA CYS A 25 -5.49 -6.59 -14.01
C CYS A 25 -5.68 -5.44 -15.01
N TYR A 26 -6.61 -4.54 -14.72
CA TYR A 26 -6.94 -3.33 -15.51
C TYR A 26 -7.55 -3.54 -16.90
N ASP A 27 -7.43 -4.71 -17.52
CA ASP A 27 -7.99 -5.00 -18.85
C ASP A 27 -9.25 -5.86 -18.79
N GLU A 28 -9.21 -6.95 -18.03
CA GLU A 28 -10.24 -8.00 -18.04
C GLU A 28 -10.91 -8.17 -16.67
N ILE A 29 -11.08 -7.07 -15.92
CA ILE A 29 -11.67 -7.14 -14.58
C ILE A 29 -13.11 -7.69 -14.67
N PRO A 30 -13.40 -8.84 -14.03
CA PRO A 30 -14.74 -9.40 -14.02
C PRO A 30 -15.74 -8.48 -13.32
N LYS A 31 -16.93 -8.31 -13.91
CA LYS A 31 -18.02 -7.57 -13.29
C LYS A 31 -18.34 -8.13 -11.91
N GLY A 32 -18.12 -7.31 -10.87
CA GLY A 32 -18.29 -7.70 -9.47
C GLY A 32 -16.99 -7.73 -8.66
N LEU A 33 -15.82 -7.58 -9.29
CA LEU A 33 -14.52 -7.42 -8.61
C LEU A 33 -14.01 -5.97 -8.56
N ASP A 34 -14.71 -5.04 -9.22
CA ASP A 34 -14.32 -3.62 -9.29
C ASP A 34 -14.16 -2.86 -7.95
N PRO A 35 -14.77 -3.23 -6.80
CA PRO A 35 -14.53 -2.50 -5.54
C PRO A 35 -13.30 -2.98 -4.75
N CYS A 36 -12.43 -3.80 -5.34
CA CYS A 36 -11.23 -4.35 -4.69
C CYS A 36 -10.00 -3.45 -4.88
N ASP A 37 -9.84 -2.44 -4.03
CA ASP A 37 -8.68 -1.52 -4.06
C ASP A 37 -7.95 -1.40 -2.70
N ASP A 38 -8.38 -2.14 -1.68
CA ASP A 38 -7.84 -2.04 -0.32
C ASP A 38 -6.65 -2.99 -0.12
N VAL A 39 -5.43 -2.46 -0.29
CA VAL A 39 -4.17 -3.22 -0.14
C VAL A 39 -3.88 -3.51 1.34
N ILE A 40 -3.73 -4.78 1.70
CA ILE A 40 -3.35 -5.19 3.05
C ILE A 40 -1.85 -5.48 3.22
N THR A 41 -1.20 -5.90 2.14
CA THR A 41 0.22 -6.18 2.13
C THR A 41 0.77 -6.16 0.72
N GLY A 42 2.05 -5.85 0.59
CA GLY A 42 2.75 -5.83 -0.67
C GLY A 42 4.20 -6.26 -0.50
N TRP A 43 4.75 -6.79 -1.58
CA TRP A 43 6.16 -7.04 -1.74
C TRP A 43 6.63 -6.41 -3.05
N ALA A 44 7.76 -5.71 -3.04
CA ALA A 44 8.40 -5.19 -4.23
C ALA A 44 9.89 -5.53 -4.17
N ILE A 45 10.59 -5.36 -5.30
CA ILE A 45 12.04 -5.56 -5.39
C ILE A 45 12.80 -4.83 -4.27
N GLY A 46 13.74 -5.54 -3.63
CA GLY A 46 14.46 -5.07 -2.44
C GLY A 46 13.73 -5.30 -1.12
N GLY A 47 12.42 -5.57 -1.15
CA GLY A 47 11.60 -5.88 0.01
C GLY A 47 12.01 -7.20 0.69
N LYS A 48 11.97 -7.20 2.02
CA LYS A 48 12.25 -8.36 2.88
C LYS A 48 10.99 -8.73 3.66
N THR A 49 11.10 -9.78 4.47
CA THR A 49 10.06 -10.11 5.45
C THR A 49 9.79 -8.93 6.38
N PHE A 50 8.50 -8.63 6.56
CA PHE A 50 8.04 -7.59 7.47
C PHE A 50 7.41 -8.23 8.71
N TYR A 51 7.66 -7.67 9.89
CA TYR A 51 7.12 -8.14 11.16
C TYR A 51 6.36 -7.01 11.84
N TYR A 52 5.08 -7.22 12.18
CA TYR A 52 4.34 -6.25 12.97
C TYR A 52 4.94 -6.06 14.38
N PRO A 53 4.79 -4.88 14.99
CA PRO A 53 5.05 -4.70 16.42
C PRO A 53 4.27 -5.73 17.25
N GLU A 54 4.83 -6.19 18.37
CA GLU A 54 4.26 -7.31 19.16
C GLU A 54 2.79 -7.11 19.57
N HIS A 55 2.38 -5.87 19.74
CA HIS A 55 1.06 -5.48 20.23
C HIS A 55 0.07 -5.16 19.09
N VAL A 56 0.48 -5.32 17.84
CA VAL A 56 -0.27 -4.96 16.62
C VAL A 56 -0.41 -6.19 15.73
N GLY A 57 -1.55 -6.33 15.05
CA GLY A 57 -1.75 -7.37 14.02
C GLY A 57 -2.85 -6.99 13.04
N LEU A 58 -2.77 -7.49 11.81
CA LEU A 58 -3.85 -7.38 10.85
C LEU A 58 -4.93 -8.43 11.17
N SER A 59 -6.17 -8.01 11.41
CA SER A 59 -7.29 -8.93 11.60
C SER A 59 -7.64 -9.61 10.28
N ILE A 60 -7.79 -10.94 10.32
CA ILE A 60 -8.16 -11.78 9.16
C ILE A 60 -9.14 -12.86 9.64
N GLY A 61 -10.31 -12.92 9.02
CA GLY A 61 -11.31 -13.99 9.23
C GLY A 61 -12.18 -13.85 10.49
N ALA A 62 -12.17 -12.70 11.18
CA ALA A 62 -13.18 -12.34 12.16
C ALA A 62 -14.53 -12.02 11.46
N PRO A 63 -15.68 -12.05 12.17
CA PRO A 63 -16.99 -11.81 11.58
C PRO A 63 -17.14 -10.48 10.81
N ASP A 64 -16.37 -9.45 11.16
CA ASP A 64 -16.38 -8.13 10.51
C ASP A 64 -15.25 -7.95 9.47
N ASP A 65 -14.38 -8.95 9.32
CA ASP A 65 -13.28 -8.91 8.37
C ASP A 65 -13.78 -9.21 6.94
N PRO A 66 -13.04 -8.77 5.90
CA PRO A 66 -13.39 -9.12 4.53
C PRO A 66 -13.26 -10.61 4.24
N ASP A 67 -14.21 -11.12 3.47
CA ASP A 67 -14.35 -12.55 3.16
C ASP A 67 -13.46 -13.02 1.99
N PHE A 68 -12.87 -12.08 1.25
CA PHE A 68 -12.18 -12.40 0.00
C PHE A 68 -10.88 -11.61 -0.13
N TYR A 69 -9.85 -12.27 -0.67
CA TYR A 69 -8.54 -11.68 -0.92
C TYR A 69 -8.11 -11.93 -2.35
N ILE A 70 -7.54 -10.90 -2.98
CA ILE A 70 -7.02 -10.97 -4.35
C ILE A 70 -5.53 -10.73 -4.31
N MET A 71 -4.75 -11.61 -4.94
CA MET A 71 -3.32 -11.41 -5.10
C MET A 71 -3.03 -10.95 -6.54
N GLU A 72 -2.55 -9.71 -6.67
CA GLU A 72 -2.03 -9.18 -7.93
C GLU A 72 -0.53 -9.44 -8.02
N THR A 73 -0.06 -9.84 -9.20
CA THR A 73 1.36 -10.02 -9.47
C THR A 73 1.75 -9.26 -10.73
N HIS A 74 2.68 -8.33 -10.59
CA HIS A 74 3.26 -7.59 -11.70
C HIS A 74 4.51 -8.30 -12.20
N TYR A 75 4.48 -8.74 -13.45
CA TYR A 75 5.60 -9.41 -14.11
C TYR A 75 6.28 -8.49 -15.13
N ASP A 76 7.60 -8.36 -15.03
CA ASP A 76 8.41 -7.79 -16.09
C ASP A 76 8.85 -8.90 -17.07
N ASN A 77 8.44 -8.79 -18.33
CA ASN A 77 8.81 -9.73 -19.39
C ASN A 77 9.43 -9.07 -20.64
N PRO A 78 10.55 -8.33 -20.50
CA PRO A 78 11.20 -7.64 -21.61
C PRO A 78 11.67 -8.59 -22.73
N ASP A 79 12.10 -9.80 -22.36
CA ASP A 79 12.55 -10.84 -23.30
C ASP A 79 11.41 -11.58 -24.02
N GLN A 80 10.14 -11.25 -23.72
CA GLN A 80 8.94 -11.90 -24.29
C GLN A 80 8.96 -13.43 -24.17
N LYS A 81 9.46 -13.95 -23.05
CA LYS A 81 9.49 -15.40 -22.80
C LYS A 81 8.06 -15.94 -22.71
N SER A 82 7.81 -17.06 -23.39
CA SER A 82 6.54 -17.78 -23.40
C SER A 82 6.65 -19.11 -22.66
N GLY A 83 5.52 -19.64 -22.15
CA GLY A 83 5.47 -20.97 -21.53
C GLY A 83 6.16 -21.08 -20.16
N VAL A 84 6.42 -19.94 -19.51
CA VAL A 84 6.96 -19.91 -18.15
C VAL A 84 5.82 -20.19 -17.17
N ILE A 85 5.99 -21.20 -16.33
CA ILE A 85 5.08 -21.48 -15.22
C ILE A 85 5.68 -20.85 -13.96
N ASP A 86 4.90 -20.00 -13.30
CA ASP A 86 5.28 -19.36 -12.05
C ASP A 86 4.33 -19.78 -10.92
N ASN A 87 4.86 -19.86 -9.70
CA ASN A 87 4.12 -20.16 -8.49
C ASN A 87 4.58 -19.26 -7.32
N SER A 88 4.97 -18.03 -7.65
CA SER A 88 5.36 -17.00 -6.69
C SER A 88 4.16 -16.51 -5.89
N GLY A 89 4.42 -15.95 -4.70
CA GLY A 89 3.37 -15.46 -3.82
C GLY A 89 3.90 -14.91 -2.51
N ILE A 90 2.99 -14.55 -1.61
CA ILE A 90 3.30 -14.03 -0.28
C ILE A 90 2.97 -15.08 0.79
N ARG A 91 3.86 -15.24 1.78
CA ARG A 91 3.62 -16.07 2.95
C ARG A 91 3.16 -15.21 4.13
N ILE A 92 1.93 -15.41 4.58
CA ILE A 92 1.37 -14.74 5.75
C ILE A 92 1.41 -15.71 6.95
N THR A 93 1.97 -15.25 8.08
CA THR A 93 2.01 -16.04 9.33
C THR A 93 0.90 -15.57 10.26
N LEU A 94 -0.01 -16.48 10.62
CA LEU A 94 -1.21 -16.18 11.40
C LEU A 94 -1.07 -16.63 12.86
N THR A 95 -1.80 -15.98 13.75
CA THR A 95 -1.98 -16.37 15.16
C THR A 95 -3.47 -16.32 15.52
N LYS A 96 -3.93 -17.28 16.34
CA LYS A 96 -5.29 -17.26 16.89
C LYS A 96 -5.46 -16.28 18.05
N LYS A 97 -4.36 -15.81 18.64
CA LYS A 97 -4.37 -14.82 19.73
C LYS A 97 -4.42 -13.42 19.14
N LEU A 98 -5.54 -12.72 19.34
CA LEU A 98 -5.70 -11.32 18.96
C LEU A 98 -4.63 -10.44 19.63
N ARG A 99 -4.18 -9.45 18.87
CA ARG A 99 -3.25 -8.42 19.35
C ARG A 99 -4.04 -7.27 19.97
N ARG A 100 -3.34 -6.30 20.55
CA ARG A 100 -3.99 -5.20 21.28
C ARG A 100 -4.66 -4.21 20.34
N TYR A 101 -4.05 -3.98 19.17
CA TYR A 101 -4.55 -3.06 18.15
C TYR A 101 -4.53 -3.72 16.79
N ASP A 102 -5.53 -3.38 15.99
CA ASP A 102 -5.61 -3.78 14.59
C ASP A 102 -4.70 -2.90 13.74
N ALA A 103 -3.97 -3.54 12.83
CA ALA A 103 -3.18 -2.88 11.81
C ALA A 103 -4.03 -2.56 10.59
N ASP A 104 -3.71 -1.48 9.91
CA ASP A 104 -4.23 -1.20 8.58
C ASP A 104 -3.18 -0.49 7.72
N MET A 105 -3.41 -0.44 6.41
CA MET A 105 -2.59 0.30 5.46
C MET A 105 -3.36 1.53 4.95
N MET A 106 -2.70 2.69 4.94
CA MET A 106 -3.25 3.92 4.37
C MET A 106 -2.36 4.36 3.22
N GLU A 107 -2.94 4.40 2.02
CA GLU A 107 -2.26 4.88 0.83
C GLU A 107 -2.36 6.41 0.72
N LEU A 108 -1.21 7.07 0.58
CA LEU A 108 -1.10 8.51 0.43
C LEU A 108 -0.28 8.82 -0.81
N GLY A 109 -0.84 9.53 -1.78
CA GLY A 109 -0.13 9.78 -3.03
C GLY A 109 -0.99 10.45 -4.09
N HIS A 110 -0.47 10.41 -5.32
CA HIS A 110 -1.28 10.68 -6.51
C HIS A 110 -1.99 9.39 -6.91
N ASN A 111 -3.24 9.50 -7.34
CA ASN A 111 -3.93 8.39 -7.97
C ASN A 111 -3.19 8.00 -9.25
N VAL A 112 -3.05 6.70 -9.51
CA VAL A 112 -2.44 6.17 -10.72
C VAL A 112 -3.41 6.33 -11.89
N ASN A 113 -3.46 7.54 -12.46
CA ASN A 113 -4.29 7.84 -13.63
C ASN A 113 -3.64 8.92 -14.51
N TRP A 114 -4.23 9.12 -15.68
CA TRP A 114 -3.74 10.02 -16.73
C TRP A 114 -3.68 11.51 -16.33
N ARG A 115 -4.23 11.92 -15.18
CA ARG A 115 -4.24 13.33 -14.74
C ARG A 115 -2.94 13.75 -14.07
N HIS A 116 -2.12 12.81 -13.59
CA HIS A 116 -0.80 13.12 -13.05
C HIS A 116 0.24 13.04 -14.17
N ILE A 117 0.73 14.20 -14.60
CA ILE A 117 1.66 14.31 -15.73
C ILE A 117 2.97 14.94 -15.25
N ILE A 118 4.07 14.29 -15.59
CA ILE A 118 5.43 14.84 -15.46
C ILE A 118 5.83 15.33 -16.85
N PRO A 119 6.08 16.63 -17.06
CA PRO A 119 6.44 17.14 -18.37
C PRO A 119 7.74 16.51 -18.90
N PRO A 120 7.83 16.20 -20.20
CA PRO A 120 9.02 15.60 -20.77
C PRO A 120 10.20 16.57 -20.73
N PHE A 121 11.41 16.03 -20.61
CA PHE A 121 12.70 16.77 -20.58
C PHE A 121 12.94 17.68 -19.38
N GLU A 122 12.03 17.71 -18.41
CA GLU A 122 12.27 18.40 -17.14
C GLU A 122 13.40 17.72 -16.35
N LYS A 123 14.40 18.51 -15.93
CA LYS A 123 15.53 18.01 -15.15
C LYS A 123 15.13 17.63 -13.72
N ALA A 124 14.13 18.31 -13.18
CA ALA A 124 13.56 18.05 -11.88
C ALA A 124 12.10 18.53 -11.86
N TYR A 125 11.21 17.70 -11.34
CA TYR A 125 9.78 18.02 -11.23
C TYR A 125 9.24 17.51 -9.89
N LEU A 126 8.59 18.39 -9.13
CA LEU A 126 7.99 18.03 -7.84
C LEU A 126 6.53 17.63 -8.05
N SER A 127 6.25 16.34 -7.89
CA SER A 127 4.88 15.83 -7.79
C SER A 127 4.42 15.86 -6.33
N GLN A 128 3.34 16.59 -6.04
CA GLN A 128 2.85 16.77 -4.68
C GLN A 128 1.36 16.46 -4.58
N SER A 129 0.98 15.61 -3.62
CA SER A 129 -0.40 15.33 -3.25
C SER A 129 -0.63 15.69 -1.78
N TYR A 130 -1.89 15.77 -1.38
CA TYR A 130 -2.30 16.18 -0.04
C TYR A 130 -3.43 15.29 0.46
N CYS A 131 -3.33 14.85 1.71
CA CYS A 131 -4.46 14.36 2.49
C CYS A 131 -4.82 15.47 3.49
N PRO A 132 -5.80 16.34 3.16
CA PRO A 132 -6.22 17.42 4.05
C PRO A 132 -6.95 16.83 5.27
N PHE A 133 -7.32 17.68 6.24
CA PHE A 133 -7.95 17.20 7.49
C PHE A 133 -9.21 16.36 7.24
N GLN A 134 -9.98 16.65 6.20
CA GLN A 134 -11.17 15.86 5.83
C GLN A 134 -10.82 14.42 5.45
N CYS A 135 -9.67 14.20 4.82
CA CYS A 135 -9.16 12.87 4.47
C CYS A 135 -8.77 12.10 5.75
N ILE A 136 -8.06 12.75 6.68
CA ILE A 136 -7.72 12.15 7.98
C ILE A 136 -8.98 11.87 8.80
N ASP A 137 -9.94 12.78 8.83
CA ASP A 137 -11.20 12.58 9.58
C ASP A 137 -12.02 11.42 9.03
N HIS A 138 -12.07 11.29 7.70
CA HIS A 138 -12.68 10.14 7.04
C HIS A 138 -11.97 8.83 7.42
N THR A 139 -10.63 8.79 7.33
CA THR A 139 -9.84 7.60 7.70
C THR A 139 -10.01 7.23 9.17
N LEU A 140 -10.07 8.21 10.07
CA LEU A 140 -10.24 7.96 11.50
C LEU A 140 -11.64 7.42 11.85
N GLY A 141 -12.67 7.76 11.08
CA GLY A 141 -14.05 7.35 11.38
C GLY A 141 -14.46 7.76 12.80
N ASN A 142 -14.66 6.78 13.69
CA ASN A 142 -15.00 7.02 15.10
C ASN A 142 -13.77 7.10 16.02
N MET A 143 -12.58 6.82 15.53
CA MET A 143 -11.33 6.87 16.29
C MET A 143 -10.86 8.32 16.48
N THR A 144 -10.10 8.55 17.56
CA THR A 144 -9.51 9.86 17.85
C THR A 144 -8.08 9.99 17.32
N GLU A 145 -7.36 8.86 17.22
CA GLU A 145 -6.00 8.79 16.69
C GLU A 145 -5.69 7.44 16.03
N ILE A 146 -4.73 7.45 15.11
CA ILE A 146 -4.00 6.27 14.61
C ILE A 146 -2.51 6.45 14.90
N ARG A 147 -1.78 5.33 14.97
CA ARG A 147 -0.33 5.32 15.22
C ARG A 147 0.37 4.67 14.04
N VAL A 148 1.15 5.46 13.33
CA VAL A 148 1.96 4.98 12.20
C VAL A 148 3.22 4.35 12.77
N PHE A 149 3.47 3.07 12.46
CA PHE A 149 4.66 2.33 12.92
C PHE A 149 5.59 1.90 11.78
N ALA A 150 5.14 2.00 10.53
CA ALA A 150 5.92 1.67 9.35
C ALA A 150 5.48 2.49 8.14
N ILE A 151 6.34 2.54 7.13
CA ILE A 151 6.05 3.23 5.87
C ILE A 151 6.70 2.50 4.69
N ALA A 152 5.97 2.40 3.58
CA ALA A 152 6.48 1.98 2.29
C ALA A 152 6.37 3.15 1.33
N GLN A 153 7.47 3.53 0.69
CA GLN A 153 7.48 4.58 -0.32
C GLN A 153 7.58 3.93 -1.70
N HIS A 154 6.76 4.39 -2.63
CA HIS A 154 6.63 3.80 -3.96
C HIS A 154 6.55 4.90 -5.03
N SER A 155 7.25 4.66 -6.15
CA SER A 155 7.19 5.45 -7.38
C SER A 155 7.81 4.62 -8.51
N HIS A 156 7.41 4.85 -9.76
CA HIS A 156 7.98 4.19 -10.94
C HIS A 156 9.37 4.76 -11.32
N LEU A 157 9.85 4.40 -12.51
CA LEU A 157 11.21 4.66 -13.04
C LEU A 157 11.69 6.13 -13.00
N LEU A 158 10.79 7.11 -12.93
CA LEU A 158 11.15 8.53 -12.85
C LEU A 158 11.36 9.03 -11.41
N GLY A 159 10.95 8.26 -10.39
CA GLY A 159 11.14 8.61 -8.99
C GLY A 159 12.62 8.71 -8.60
N ARG A 160 12.99 9.78 -7.88
CA ARG A 160 14.38 10.01 -7.40
C ARG A 160 14.46 10.35 -5.91
N ALA A 161 13.40 10.94 -5.36
CA ALA A 161 13.30 11.27 -3.95
C ALA A 161 11.82 11.28 -3.54
N ILE A 162 11.52 10.84 -2.33
CA ILE A 162 10.16 10.81 -1.79
C ILE A 162 10.18 11.32 -0.34
N LYS A 163 9.29 12.27 -0.02
CA LYS A 163 9.12 12.82 1.32
C LYS A 163 7.65 12.77 1.75
N THR A 164 7.38 12.13 2.88
CA THR A 164 6.05 12.10 3.49
C THR A 164 6.01 13.07 4.65
N ARG A 165 5.39 14.24 4.45
CA ARG A 165 5.34 15.34 5.42
C ARG A 165 4.12 15.17 6.33
N HIS A 166 4.29 15.49 7.61
CA HIS A 166 3.19 15.53 8.58
C HIS A 166 3.01 16.98 9.04
N LEU A 167 1.84 17.56 8.77
CA LEU A 167 1.52 18.92 9.14
C LEU A 167 0.38 18.95 10.16
N ARG A 168 0.45 19.86 11.12
CA ARG A 168 -0.60 20.11 12.10
C ARG A 168 -0.70 21.61 12.35
N ASN A 169 -1.90 22.17 12.16
CA ASN A 169 -2.19 23.60 12.37
C ASN A 169 -1.20 24.53 11.66
N GLY A 170 -0.86 24.19 10.41
CA GLY A 170 0.09 24.97 9.59
C GLY A 170 1.57 24.76 9.91
N ILE A 171 1.91 23.97 10.93
CA ILE A 171 3.29 23.66 11.33
C ILE A 171 3.67 22.27 10.80
N GLU A 172 4.81 22.17 10.12
CA GLU A 172 5.40 20.88 9.76
C GLU A 172 6.05 20.25 10.99
N LEU A 173 5.52 19.09 11.38
CA LEU A 173 6.12 18.21 12.39
C LEU A 173 7.23 17.36 11.73
N SER A 174 7.93 16.56 12.52
CA SER A 174 8.88 15.57 11.99
C SER A 174 8.22 14.75 10.86
N PRO A 175 8.80 14.72 9.65
CA PRO A 175 8.27 13.96 8.54
C PRO A 175 8.18 12.47 8.88
N LEU A 176 7.18 11.78 8.33
CA LEU A 176 7.02 10.33 8.52
C LEU A 176 8.13 9.56 7.79
N ALA A 177 8.56 10.05 6.62
CA ALA A 177 9.71 9.52 5.90
C ALA A 177 10.36 10.58 5.02
N ILE A 178 11.67 10.43 4.85
CA ILE A 178 12.49 11.21 3.92
C ILE A 178 13.44 10.22 3.25
N ASP A 179 13.31 10.06 1.95
CA ASP A 179 14.27 9.32 1.13
C ASP A 179 14.76 10.22 -0.01
N PRO A 180 15.93 10.86 0.13
CA PRO A 180 16.48 11.75 -0.89
C PRO A 180 17.14 10.99 -2.05
N HIS A 181 17.27 9.65 -1.93
CA HIS A 181 17.96 8.78 -2.88
C HIS A 181 17.09 7.55 -3.20
N TYR A 182 15.78 7.77 -3.33
CA TYR A 182 14.84 6.71 -3.64
C TYR A 182 15.25 5.99 -4.94
N ASP A 183 15.30 4.66 -4.88
CA ASP A 183 15.58 3.79 -6.02
C ASP A 183 14.37 2.88 -6.24
N PHE A 184 13.84 2.89 -7.47
CA PHE A 184 12.78 2.00 -7.91
C PHE A 184 13.14 0.52 -7.70
N ASN A 185 14.42 0.17 -7.69
CA ASN A 185 14.87 -1.20 -7.48
C ASN A 185 15.06 -1.55 -6.00
N PHE A 186 14.73 -0.64 -5.07
CA PHE A 186 14.84 -0.87 -3.63
C PHE A 186 13.66 -0.26 -2.86
N GLN A 187 12.58 -1.04 -2.76
CA GLN A 187 11.30 -0.62 -2.22
C GLN A 187 10.91 -1.43 -0.97
N GLU A 188 11.68 -1.26 0.10
CA GLU A 188 11.39 -1.92 1.38
C GLU A 188 10.38 -1.14 2.22
N THR A 189 9.53 -1.86 2.95
CA THR A 189 8.74 -1.30 4.05
C THR A 189 9.64 -1.10 5.26
N ARG A 190 9.75 0.14 5.73
CA ARG A 190 10.64 0.52 6.83
C ARG A 190 9.84 0.76 8.10
N HIS A 191 10.31 0.21 9.22
CA HIS A 191 9.79 0.60 10.53
C HIS A 191 10.18 2.03 10.86
N LEU A 192 9.24 2.76 11.47
CA LEU A 192 9.57 4.02 12.11
C LEU A 192 10.30 3.74 13.42
N ARG A 193 11.24 4.62 13.80
CA ARG A 193 11.97 4.50 15.06
C ARG A 193 11.04 4.57 16.27
N GLU A 194 10.00 5.38 16.15
CA GLU A 194 8.94 5.55 17.14
C GLU A 194 7.60 5.63 16.41
N GLU A 195 6.54 5.17 17.06
CA GLU A 195 5.19 5.27 16.52
C GLU A 195 4.71 6.73 16.52
N ILE A 196 4.27 7.22 15.38
CA ILE A 196 3.88 8.62 15.21
C ILE A 196 2.35 8.73 15.26
N PRO A 197 1.77 9.48 16.22
CA PRO A 197 0.33 9.66 16.32
C PRO A 197 -0.19 10.68 15.30
N ILE A 198 -1.09 10.23 14.44
CA ILE A 198 -1.92 11.08 13.58
C ILE A 198 -3.28 11.22 14.25
N ARG A 199 -3.72 12.46 14.44
CA ARG A 199 -4.91 12.81 15.22
C ARG A 199 -5.88 13.61 14.38
N ARG A 200 -7.15 13.55 14.74
CA ARG A 200 -8.20 14.43 14.24
C ARG A 200 -7.77 15.89 14.35
N ALA A 201 -8.12 16.69 13.36
CA ALA A 201 -7.89 18.13 13.42
C ALA A 201 -8.69 18.72 14.60
N ILE A 202 -8.04 19.59 15.38
CA ILE A 202 -8.74 20.37 16.40
C ILE A 202 -9.31 21.58 15.68
N THR A 203 -10.63 21.59 15.49
CA THR A 203 -11.39 22.75 15.01
C THR A 203 -11.50 23.82 16.09
#